data_AF-A0A086TBQ5-F1
#
_entry.id   AF-A0A086TBQ5-F1
#
_cell.length_a   1.000
_cell.length_b   1.000
_cell.length_c   1.000
_cell.angle_alpha   90.00
_cell.angle_beta   90.00
_cell.angle_gamma   90.00
#
_symmetry.space_group_name_H-M   'P 1'
#
loop_
_entity.id
_entity.type
_entity.pdbx_description
1 polymer ?
#
loop_
_entity_poly.entity_id
_entity_poly.type
_entity_poly.pdbx_seq_one_letter_code
_entity_poly.pdbx_strand_id
1 'polypeptide(L)'
;MSQGYYTGDDARRSIRNATADNAFRMLKYMRESVKLYSTLAARHTGIKKPSFLHWLQDQEDLKDLNQYAMATAACIVNNLIIPNPKSPISAPSSRAGVVEKVAWELFDDVRPERMEHTWGRIAQGQVRAFTGILRSMHDD
;
A
#
# COMPACT_ATOMS: atom_id res chain seq x y z
N MET A 1 14.35 -6.12 65.68
CA MET A 1 14.09 -6.43 64.25
C MET A 1 12.72 -7.07 64.18
N SER A 2 11.70 -6.38 63.66
CA SER A 2 10.36 -6.97 63.47
C SER A 2 9.99 -6.81 62.01
N GLN A 3 10.02 -7.94 61.29
CA GLN A 3 9.76 -8.04 59.86
C GLN A 3 8.25 -8.24 59.71
N GLY A 4 7.53 -7.15 59.46
CA GLY A 4 6.08 -7.17 59.24
C GLY A 4 5.76 -7.86 57.92
N TYR A 5 5.10 -9.02 58.01
CA TYR A 5 4.53 -9.72 56.87
C TYR A 5 3.43 -8.86 56.25
N TYR A 6 3.65 -8.35 55.03
CA TYR A 6 2.59 -7.74 54.23
C TYR A 6 1.59 -8.84 53.81
N THR A 7 0.41 -8.83 54.42
CA THR A 7 -0.70 -9.72 54.12
C THR A 7 -1.22 -9.50 52.69
N GLY A 8 -1.51 -10.59 51.97
CA GLY A 8 -1.90 -10.57 50.54
C GLY A 8 -3.14 -9.74 50.20
N ASP A 9 -3.94 -9.35 51.19
CA ASP A 9 -5.08 -8.44 51.01
C ASP A 9 -4.68 -6.97 50.81
N ASP A 10 -3.56 -6.53 51.39
CA ASP A 10 -3.04 -5.17 51.21
C ASP A 10 -2.46 -4.99 49.81
N ALA A 11 -1.76 -6.02 49.30
CA ALA A 11 -1.28 -6.05 47.92
C ALA A 11 -2.46 -6.02 46.92
N ARG A 12 -3.54 -6.78 47.18
CA ARG A 12 -4.75 -6.79 46.34
C ARG A 12 -5.54 -5.47 46.39
N ARG A 13 -5.54 -4.76 47.51
CA ARG A 13 -6.13 -3.40 47.59
C ARG A 13 -5.26 -2.37 46.86
N SER A 14 -3.93 -2.42 47.03
CA SER A 14 -3.00 -1.54 46.33
C SER A 14 -3.06 -1.70 44.80
N ILE A 15 -3.16 -2.94 44.30
CA ILE A 15 -3.29 -3.22 42.86
C ILE A 15 -4.63 -2.72 42.33
N ARG A 16 -5.74 -2.95 43.04
CA ARG A 16 -7.07 -2.44 42.62
C ARG A 16 -7.12 -0.92 42.58
N ASN A 17 -6.49 -0.25 43.53
CA ASN A 17 -6.38 1.21 43.53
C ASN A 17 -5.53 1.70 42.36
N ALA A 18 -4.40 1.06 42.08
CA ALA A 18 -3.56 1.39 40.92
C ALA A 18 -4.26 1.13 39.57
N THR A 19 -5.04 0.06 39.45
CA THR A 19 -5.85 -0.22 38.26
C THR A 19 -6.96 0.82 38.07
N ALA A 20 -7.64 1.21 39.16
CA ALA A 20 -8.65 2.26 39.11
C ALA A 20 -8.04 3.62 38.72
N ASP A 21 -6.91 3.99 39.31
CA ASP A 21 -6.20 5.24 39.00
C ASP A 21 -5.74 5.27 37.54
N ASN A 22 -5.23 4.16 37.01
CA ASN A 22 -4.87 4.04 35.60
C ASN A 22 -6.09 4.15 34.69
N ALA A 23 -7.22 3.53 35.06
CA ALA A 23 -8.47 3.66 34.31
C ALA A 23 -8.96 5.12 34.29
N PHE A 24 -8.91 5.84 35.42
CA PHE A 24 -9.26 7.26 35.47
C PHE A 24 -8.31 8.13 34.65
N ARG A 25 -7.01 7.85 34.66
CA ARG A 25 -6.03 8.54 33.80
C ARG A 25 -6.33 8.32 32.32
N MET A 26 -6.67 7.09 31.92
CA MET A 26 -7.02 6.77 30.53
C MET A 26 -8.33 7.45 30.10
N LEU A 27 -9.35 7.44 30.95
CA LEU A 27 -10.60 8.15 30.69
C LEU A 27 -10.40 9.66 30.54
N LYS A 28 -9.52 10.24 31.35
CA LYS A 28 -9.14 11.65 31.22
C LYS A 28 -8.45 11.93 29.88
N TYR A 29 -7.48 11.10 29.50
CA TYR A 29 -6.78 11.21 28.22
C TYR A 29 -7.74 11.09 27.02
N MET A 30 -8.65 10.12 27.06
CA MET A 30 -9.68 9.94 26.03
C MET A 30 -10.60 11.16 25.94
N ARG A 31 -11.05 11.70 27.08
CA ARG A 31 -11.88 12.90 27.10
C ARG A 31 -11.15 14.12 26.52
N GLU A 32 -9.87 14.28 26.82
CA GLU A 32 -9.04 15.35 26.25
C GLU A 32 -8.84 15.18 24.74
N SER A 33 -8.63 13.94 24.27
CA SER A 33 -8.50 13.61 22.85
C SER A 33 -9.79 13.88 22.07
N VAL A 34 -10.94 13.50 22.64
CA VAL A 34 -12.26 13.78 22.05
C VAL A 34 -12.52 15.29 22.01
N LYS A 35 -12.14 16.02 23.06
CA LYS A 35 -12.25 17.48 23.08
C LYS A 35 -11.37 18.11 21.99
N LEU A 36 -10.12 17.67 21.85
CA LEU A 36 -9.22 18.14 20.80
C LEU A 36 -9.81 17.86 19.40
N TYR A 37 -10.26 16.63 19.15
CA TYR A 37 -10.92 16.29 17.89
C TYR A 37 -12.14 17.17 17.64
N SER A 38 -13.01 17.37 18.63
CA SER A 38 -14.20 18.23 18.47
C SER A 38 -13.82 19.67 18.16
N THR A 39 -12.74 20.21 18.75
CA THR A 39 -12.25 21.55 18.44
C THR A 39 -11.63 21.64 17.04
N LEU A 40 -10.97 20.59 16.57
CA LEU A 40 -10.41 20.52 15.22
C LEU A 40 -11.50 20.34 14.17
N ALA A 41 -12.50 19.50 14.44
CA ALA A 41 -13.65 19.29 13.57
C ALA A 41 -14.58 20.51 13.51
N ALA A 42 -14.72 21.24 14.63
CA ALA A 42 -15.50 22.48 14.68
C ALA A 42 -14.76 23.68 14.05
N ARG A 43 -13.44 23.57 13.81
CA ARG A 43 -12.75 24.58 13.00
C ARG A 43 -13.31 24.51 11.59
N HIS A 44 -13.75 25.65 11.09
CA HIS A 44 -14.16 25.77 9.71
C HIS A 44 -12.96 25.48 8.82
N THR A 45 -12.91 24.27 8.25
CA THR A 45 -11.81 23.80 7.41
C THR A 45 -11.75 24.49 6.05
N GLY A 46 -12.69 25.41 5.76
CA GLY A 46 -12.84 26.04 4.46
C GLY A 46 -13.20 25.05 3.34
N ILE A 47 -13.40 23.77 3.66
CA ILE A 47 -13.74 22.72 2.70
C ILE A 47 -15.15 22.99 2.21
N LYS A 48 -15.24 23.50 0.99
CA LYS A 48 -16.52 23.66 0.29
C LYS A 48 -16.95 22.31 -0.24
N LYS A 49 -18.25 22.03 -0.16
CA LYS A 49 -18.83 20.88 -0.85
C LYS A 49 -18.44 20.97 -2.33
N PRO A 50 -17.88 19.91 -2.94
CA PRO A 50 -17.54 19.94 -4.35
C PRO A 50 -18.78 20.29 -5.17
N SER A 51 -18.63 21.19 -6.13
CA SER A 51 -19.71 21.49 -7.06
C SER A 51 -19.97 20.27 -7.95
N PHE A 52 -21.16 20.18 -8.55
CA PHE A 52 -21.50 19.11 -9.49
C PHE A 52 -20.48 18.98 -10.64
N LEU A 53 -19.90 20.09 -11.08
CA LEU A 53 -18.86 20.11 -12.11
C LEU A 53 -17.56 19.43 -11.63
N HIS A 54 -17.18 19.60 -10.37
CA HIS A 54 -16.02 18.88 -9.82
C HIS A 54 -16.30 17.37 -9.76
N TRP A 55 -17.52 16.95 -9.39
CA TRP A 55 -17.88 15.53 -9.43
C TRP A 55 -17.83 14.93 -10.83
N LEU A 56 -18.24 15.69 -11.84
CA LEU A 56 -18.16 15.23 -13.23
C LEU A 56 -16.70 15.09 -13.68
N GLN A 57 -15.86 16.04 -13.28
CA GLN A 57 -14.43 15.97 -13.57
C GLN A 57 -13.76 14.80 -12.84
N ASP A 58 -14.06 14.60 -11.56
CA ASP A 58 -13.56 13.46 -10.78
C ASP A 58 -13.96 12.12 -11.43
N GLN A 59 -15.16 12.03 -12.02
CA GLN A 59 -15.59 10.83 -12.75
C GLN A 59 -14.74 10.56 -14.00
N GLU A 60 -14.43 11.59 -14.79
CA GLU A 60 -13.55 11.44 -15.96
C GLU A 60 -12.11 11.14 -15.54
N ASP A 61 -11.59 11.83 -14.52
CA ASP A 61 -10.23 11.59 -14.00
C ASP A 61 -10.09 10.15 -13.47
N LEU A 62 -11.13 9.59 -12.82
CA LEU A 62 -11.13 8.18 -12.39
C LEU A 62 -11.20 7.19 -13.55
N LYS A 63 -11.91 7.53 -14.62
CA LYS A 63 -11.99 6.70 -15.82
C LYS A 63 -10.65 6.66 -16.54
N ASP A 64 -10.01 7.82 -16.68
CA ASP A 64 -8.67 7.94 -17.23
C ASP A 64 -7.65 7.20 -16.36
N LEU A 65 -7.73 7.35 -15.03
CA LEU A 65 -6.89 6.63 -14.08
C LEU A 65 -6.99 5.12 -14.30
N ASN A 66 -8.21 4.58 -14.41
CA ASN A 66 -8.41 3.16 -14.66
C ASN A 66 -7.81 2.71 -16.00
N GLN A 67 -7.94 3.52 -17.05
CA GLN A 67 -7.34 3.22 -18.36
C GLN A 67 -5.81 3.18 -18.30
N TYR A 68 -5.18 4.20 -17.70
CA TYR A 68 -3.72 4.24 -17.54
C TYR A 68 -3.22 3.12 -16.62
N ALA A 69 -3.94 2.83 -15.54
CA ALA A 69 -3.59 1.76 -14.63
C ALA A 69 -3.62 0.39 -15.32
N MET A 70 -4.67 0.11 -16.10
CA MET A 70 -4.77 -1.13 -16.87
C MET A 70 -3.67 -1.26 -17.94
N ALA A 71 -3.34 -0.17 -18.63
CA ALA A 71 -2.25 -0.17 -19.61
C ALA A 71 -0.89 -0.45 -18.95
N THR A 72 -0.63 0.15 -17.79
CA THR A 72 0.58 -0.08 -16.99
C THR A 72 0.63 -1.52 -16.48
N ALA A 73 -0.47 -2.06 -15.94
CA ALA A 73 -0.55 -3.44 -15.49
C ALA A 73 -0.30 -4.44 -16.62
N ALA A 74 -0.90 -4.23 -17.80
CA ALA A 74 -0.66 -5.04 -18.99
C ALA A 74 0.81 -4.98 -19.44
N CYS A 75 1.43 -3.80 -19.37
CA CYS A 75 2.85 -3.62 -19.65
C CYS A 75 3.71 -4.43 -18.66
N ILE A 76 3.41 -4.36 -17.36
CA ILE A 76 4.12 -5.10 -16.31
C ILE A 76 4.02 -6.61 -16.56
N VAL A 77 2.81 -7.14 -16.81
CA VAL A 77 2.58 -8.57 -17.08
C VAL A 77 3.30 -9.03 -18.34
N ASN A 78 3.23 -8.24 -19.42
CA ASN A 78 3.92 -8.59 -20.67
C ASN A 78 5.44 -8.63 -20.48
N ASN A 79 6.01 -7.68 -19.75
CA ASN A 79 7.43 -7.68 -19.43
C ASN A 79 7.83 -8.83 -18.49
N LEU A 80 6.91 -9.33 -17.68
CA LEU A 80 7.16 -10.47 -16.80
C LEU A 80 7.23 -11.81 -17.55
N ILE A 81 6.35 -11.97 -18.54
CA ILE A 81 6.16 -13.23 -19.27
C ILE A 81 7.10 -13.32 -20.47
N ILE A 82 7.33 -12.21 -21.18
CA ILE A 82 8.10 -12.19 -22.43
C ILE A 82 9.60 -12.07 -22.12
N PRO A 83 10.44 -13.04 -22.52
CA PRO A 83 11.88 -12.88 -22.44
C PRO A 83 12.34 -11.80 -23.43
N ASN A 84 13.12 -10.83 -22.94
CA ASN A 84 13.65 -9.69 -23.69
C ASN A 84 12.55 -8.83 -24.35
N PRO A 85 11.70 -8.18 -23.54
CA PRO A 85 10.60 -7.37 -24.04
C PRO A 85 11.13 -6.20 -24.89
N LYS A 86 10.50 -5.97 -26.04
CA LYS A 86 10.90 -4.90 -26.98
C LYS A 86 10.82 -3.48 -26.38
N SER A 87 10.03 -3.32 -25.31
CA SER A 87 9.85 -2.06 -24.61
C SER A 87 9.92 -2.30 -23.09
N PRO A 88 10.99 -1.88 -22.41
CA PRO A 88 11.09 -2.01 -20.96
C PRO A 88 10.04 -1.14 -20.27
N ILE A 89 9.52 -1.63 -19.12
CA ILE A 89 8.62 -0.86 -18.26
C ILE A 89 9.34 0.42 -17.82
N SER A 90 8.89 1.57 -18.30
CA SER A 90 9.51 2.87 -18.07
C SER A 90 8.50 3.81 -17.42
N ALA A 91 9.01 4.63 -16.49
CA ALA A 91 8.19 5.60 -15.79
C ALA A 91 7.58 6.60 -16.78
N PRO A 92 6.38 7.14 -16.47
CA PRO A 92 5.77 8.18 -17.28
C PRO A 92 6.71 9.38 -17.43
N SER A 93 6.66 10.01 -18.60
CA SER A 93 7.57 11.13 -18.91
C SER A 93 7.39 12.31 -17.95
N SER A 94 8.36 13.22 -17.87
CA SER A 94 8.21 14.44 -17.05
C SER A 94 7.01 15.30 -17.46
N ARG A 95 6.59 15.20 -18.73
CA ARG A 95 5.42 15.85 -19.33
C ARG A 95 4.11 15.09 -19.14
N ALA A 96 4.14 13.90 -18.55
CA ALA A 96 2.95 13.11 -18.27
C ALA A 96 1.98 13.84 -17.34
N GLY A 97 0.69 13.61 -17.56
CA GLY A 97 -0.39 14.15 -16.75
C GLY A 97 -0.33 13.64 -15.31
N VAL A 98 -1.01 14.33 -14.41
CA VAL A 98 -1.07 13.95 -12.98
C VAL A 98 -1.70 12.56 -12.83
N VAL A 99 -2.78 12.28 -13.55
CA VAL A 99 -3.49 10.99 -13.52
C VAL A 99 -2.59 9.82 -13.96
N GLU A 100 -1.77 10.03 -15.00
CA GLU A 100 -0.82 9.02 -15.49
C GLU A 100 0.28 8.72 -14.46
N LYS A 101 0.77 9.76 -13.76
CA LYS A 101 1.75 9.59 -12.68
C LYS A 101 1.16 8.84 -11.49
N VAL A 102 -0.07 9.16 -11.08
CA VAL A 102 -0.79 8.44 -10.02
C VAL A 102 -1.05 6.99 -10.42
N ALA A 103 -1.41 6.73 -11.67
CA ALA A 103 -1.58 5.37 -12.19
C ALA A 103 -0.27 4.57 -12.08
N TRP A 104 0.87 5.21 -12.35
CA TRP A 104 2.18 4.59 -12.23
C TRP A 104 2.57 4.32 -10.77
N GLU A 105 2.37 5.30 -9.89
CA GLU A 105 2.64 5.17 -8.45
C GLU A 105 1.85 4.03 -7.81
N LEU A 106 0.62 3.78 -8.28
CA LEU A 106 -0.21 2.67 -7.78
C LEU A 106 0.45 1.28 -7.93
N PHE A 107 1.34 1.12 -8.91
CA PHE A 107 2.04 -0.14 -9.16
C PHE A 107 3.51 -0.13 -8.76
N ASP A 108 4.02 0.95 -8.18
CA ASP A 108 5.43 1.06 -7.78
C ASP A 108 5.78 -0.02 -6.72
N ASP A 109 4.88 -0.23 -5.76
CA ASP A 109 5.04 -1.23 -4.69
C ASP A 109 4.86 -2.69 -5.15
N VAL A 110 4.19 -2.91 -6.28
CA VAL A 110 3.84 -4.26 -6.78
C VAL A 110 4.77 -4.69 -7.93
N ARG A 111 5.60 -3.77 -8.42
CA ARG A 111 6.52 -4.04 -9.51
C ARG A 111 7.66 -4.95 -9.02
N PRO A 112 7.96 -6.05 -9.72
CA PRO A 112 9.10 -6.88 -9.35
C PRO A 112 10.42 -6.11 -9.53
N GLU A 113 11.21 -5.99 -8.46
CA GLU A 113 12.50 -5.27 -8.44
C GLU A 113 13.52 -5.85 -9.43
N ARG A 114 13.43 -7.16 -9.73
CA ARG A 114 14.24 -7.82 -10.75
C ARG A 114 13.40 -8.84 -11.51
N MET A 115 13.36 -8.72 -12.84
CA MET A 115 12.71 -9.69 -13.74
C MET A 115 13.18 -11.14 -13.54
N GLU A 116 14.39 -11.34 -12.98
CA GLU A 116 14.95 -12.65 -12.68
C GLU A 116 14.19 -13.44 -11.60
N HIS A 117 13.42 -12.75 -10.74
CA HIS A 117 12.80 -13.38 -9.57
C HIS A 117 11.41 -13.94 -9.81
N THR A 118 10.71 -13.58 -10.89
CA THR A 118 9.30 -13.94 -11.00
C THR A 118 9.11 -15.23 -11.80
N TRP A 119 9.55 -15.32 -13.05
CA TRP A 119 9.50 -16.61 -13.79
C TRP A 119 10.60 -16.75 -14.85
N GLY A 120 11.49 -15.76 -14.97
CA GLY A 120 12.41 -15.60 -16.09
C GLY A 120 13.36 -16.79 -16.30
N ARG A 121 13.84 -17.43 -15.23
CA ARG A 121 14.75 -18.59 -15.35
C ARG A 121 14.04 -19.84 -15.87
N ILE A 122 12.78 -20.06 -15.49
CA ILE A 122 11.99 -21.22 -15.94
C ILE A 122 11.57 -21.02 -17.39
N ALA A 123 11.05 -19.84 -17.74
CA ALA A 123 10.68 -19.50 -19.11
C ALA A 123 11.89 -19.53 -20.06
N GLN A 124 13.03 -18.98 -19.64
CA GLN A 124 14.29 -19.07 -20.40
C GLN A 124 14.75 -20.52 -20.58
N GLY A 125 14.62 -21.36 -19.55
CA GLY A 125 14.92 -22.79 -19.62
C GLY A 125 14.05 -23.51 -20.65
N GLN A 126 12.74 -23.24 -20.67
CA GLN A 126 11.81 -23.82 -21.62
C GLN A 126 12.09 -23.38 -23.07
N VAL A 127 12.33 -22.09 -23.31
CA VAL A 127 12.70 -21.59 -24.65
C VAL A 127 14.01 -22.19 -25.13
N ARG A 128 15.01 -22.34 -24.26
CA ARG A 128 16.27 -23.03 -24.60
C ARG A 128 16.04 -24.51 -24.93
N ALA A 129 15.19 -25.20 -24.17
CA ALA A 129 14.85 -26.60 -24.44
C ALA A 129 14.14 -26.76 -25.80
N PHE A 130 13.14 -25.94 -26.09
CA PHE A 130 12.44 -25.97 -27.38
C PHE A 130 13.35 -25.60 -28.56
N THR A 131 14.23 -24.61 -28.38
CA THR A 131 15.23 -24.26 -29.41
C THR A 131 16.22 -25.39 -29.63
N GLY A 132 16.62 -26.10 -28.56
CA GLY A 132 17.46 -27.30 -28.66
C GLY A 132 16.79 -28.40 -29.47
N ILE A 133 15.50 -28.67 -29.22
CA ILE A 133 14.70 -29.65 -29.97
C ILE A 133 14.56 -29.26 -31.44
N LEU A 134 14.23 -28.00 -31.72
CA LEU A 134 14.10 -27.50 -33.09
C LEU A 134 15.43 -27.54 -33.86
N ARG A 135 16.54 -27.29 -33.17
CA ARG A 135 17.88 -27.40 -33.76
C ARG A 135 18.22 -28.85 -34.11
N SER A 136 17.93 -29.79 -33.21
CA SER A 136 18.12 -31.22 -33.49
C SER A 136 17.20 -31.77 -34.59
N MET A 137 16.09 -31.10 -34.90
CA MET A 137 15.20 -31.46 -36.01
C MET A 137 15.61 -30.82 -37.35
N HIS A 138 16.51 -29.85 -37.36
CA HIS A 138 17.03 -29.20 -38.57
C HIS A 138 18.35 -29.83 -39.04
N ASP A 139 19.06 -30.52 -38.14
CA ASP A 139 20.34 -31.18 -38.43
C ASP A 139 20.19 -32.68 -38.87
N ASP A 140 18.95 -33.13 -39.14
CA ASP A 140 18.60 -34.37 -39.87
C ASP A 140 18.05 -34.02 -41.27
#